data_AF-A0A9X7J1L7-F1
#
_entry.id   AF-A0A9X7J1L7-F1
#
_cell.length_a   1.000
_cell.length_b   1.000
_cell.length_c   1.000
_cell.angle_alpha   90.00
_cell.angle_beta   90.00
_cell.angle_gamma   90.00
#
_symmetry.space_group_name_H-M   'P 1'
#
loop_
_entity.id
_entity.type
_entity.pdbx_description
1 polymer ?
#
loop_
_entity_poly.entity_id
_entity_poly.type
_entity_poly.pdbx_seq_one_letter_code
_entity_poly.pdbx_strand_id
1 'polypeptide(L)' 'MKKFPPNTDDLQALANFFDRTDLSELEGLEEVREKPHRSLVSVTVRLPKEDVEELKRRAARLGLGYSTLVRAAVRRFVGK' A
#
# COMPACT_ATOMS: atom_id res chain seq x y z
N MET A 1 -8.11 23.90 -22.32
CA MET A 1 -6.89 23.21 -22.82
C MET A 1 -6.77 21.92 -22.05
N LYS A 2 -6.69 20.79 -22.75
CA LYS A 2 -6.58 19.45 -22.16
C LYS A 2 -5.23 19.31 -21.42
N LYS A 3 -5.21 18.72 -20.22
CA LYS A 3 -4.01 18.60 -19.37
C LYS A 3 -3.53 17.15 -19.33
N PHE A 4 -2.22 16.94 -19.51
CA PHE A 4 -1.56 15.65 -19.32
C PHE A 4 -0.67 15.71 -18.08
N PRO A 5 -0.45 14.59 -17.36
CA PRO A 5 0.57 14.51 -16.32
C PRO A 5 1.95 14.87 -16.86
N PRO A 6 2.82 15.50 -16.06
CA PRO A 6 4.20 15.75 -16.46
C PRO A 6 4.93 14.42 -16.68
N ASN A 7 5.60 14.26 -17.83
CA ASN A 7 6.39 13.07 -18.13
C ASN A 7 7.73 13.16 -17.38
N THR A 8 7.75 12.71 -16.12
CA THR A 8 8.90 12.79 -15.22
C THR A 8 8.90 11.66 -14.19
N ASP A 9 10.09 11.25 -13.75
CA ASP A 9 10.28 10.30 -12.64
C ASP A 9 10.35 11.00 -11.26
N ASP A 10 10.24 12.33 -11.22
CA ASP A 10 10.21 13.09 -9.97
C ASP A 10 8.86 12.95 -9.25
N LEU A 11 8.87 12.17 -8.17
CA LEU A 11 7.71 11.93 -7.31
C LEU A 11 7.10 13.21 -6.74
N GLN A 12 7.91 14.22 -6.40
CA GLN A 12 7.41 15.45 -5.80
C GLN A 12 6.67 16.30 -6.84
N ALA A 13 7.19 16.34 -8.07
CA ALA A 13 6.55 17.01 -9.19
C ALA A 13 5.22 16.34 -9.56
N LEU A 14 5.16 15.01 -9.55
CA LEU A 14 3.93 14.25 -9.78
C LEU A 14 2.89 14.49 -8.67
N ALA A 15 3.30 14.44 -7.39
CA ALA A 15 2.40 14.69 -6.26
C ALA A 15 1.75 16.08 -6.35
N ASN A 16 2.56 17.12 -6.56
CA ASN A 16 2.09 18.49 -6.69
C ASN A 16 1.10 18.68 -7.87
N PHE A 17 1.28 17.93 -8.95
CA PHE A 17 0.39 17.97 -10.10
C PHE A 17 -0.97 17.36 -9.77
N PHE A 18 -1.00 16.16 -9.19
CA PHE A 18 -2.26 15.48 -8.86
C PHE A 18 -3.03 16.15 -7.72
N ASP A 19 -2.34 16.79 -6.77
CA ASP A 19 -2.99 17.55 -5.69
C ASP A 19 -3.76 18.77 -6.18
N ARG A 20 -3.40 19.31 -7.35
CA ARG A 20 -3.95 20.57 -7.89
C ARG A 20 -4.79 20.39 -9.15
N THR A 21 -4.92 19.16 -9.64
CA THR A 21 -5.57 18.87 -10.91
C THR A 21 -6.84 18.05 -10.68
N ASP A 22 -7.97 18.54 -11.19
CA ASP A 22 -9.19 17.75 -11.25
C ASP A 22 -8.98 16.56 -12.20
N LEU A 23 -9.12 15.36 -11.64
CA LEU A 23 -8.89 14.10 -12.36
C LEU A 23 -9.90 13.88 -13.49
N SER A 24 -11.07 14.54 -13.45
CA SER A 24 -12.08 14.48 -14.52
C SER A 24 -11.70 15.28 -15.77
N GLU A 25 -10.70 16.18 -15.67
CA GLU A 25 -10.18 16.98 -16.78
C GLU A 25 -8.96 16.34 -17.48
N LEU A 26 -8.51 15.18 -17.00
CA LEU A 26 -7.33 14.48 -17.52
C LEU A 26 -7.70 13.52 -18.67
N GLU A 27 -7.08 13.74 -19.84
CA GLU A 27 -7.18 12.80 -20.97
C GLU A 27 -6.08 11.72 -20.90
N GLY A 28 -6.38 10.53 -21.42
CA GLY A 28 -5.42 9.43 -21.48
C GLY A 28 -5.24 8.65 -20.16
N LEU A 29 -6.05 8.93 -19.15
CA LEU A 29 -6.18 8.04 -18.00
C LEU A 29 -6.99 6.82 -18.40
N GLU A 30 -6.33 5.66 -18.46
CA GLU A 30 -7.03 4.39 -18.52
C GLU A 30 -7.46 3.96 -17.11
N GLU A 31 -8.71 3.57 -16.98
CA GLU A 31 -9.17 2.89 -15.78
C GLU A 31 -8.50 1.51 -15.71
N VAL A 32 -7.42 1.41 -14.93
CA VAL A 32 -6.77 0.13 -14.64
C VAL A 32 -7.70 -0.68 -13.72
N ARG A 33 -8.62 -1.43 -14.33
CA ARG A 33 -9.57 -2.31 -13.62
C ARG A 33 -8.88 -3.54 -13.03
N GLU A 34 -7.77 -3.96 -13.63
CA GLU A 34 -7.00 -5.10 -13.17
C GLU A 34 -6.09 -4.69 -12.02
N LYS A 35 -6.56 -4.87 -10.78
CA LYS A 35 -5.64 -4.93 -9.64
C LYS A 35 -4.66 -6.07 -9.93
N PRO A 36 -3.33 -5.84 -9.79
CA PRO A 36 -2.35 -6.91 -9.99
C PRO A 36 -2.73 -8.09 -9.10
N HIS A 37 -3.04 -9.22 -9.74
CA HIS A 37 -3.51 -10.40 -9.05
C HIS A 37 -2.36 -10.96 -8.22
N ARG A 38 -2.37 -10.71 -6.92
CA ARG A 38 -1.41 -11.30 -6.00
C ARG A 38 -1.93 -12.66 -5.60
N SER A 39 -1.27 -13.72 -6.04
CA SER A 39 -1.48 -15.07 -5.53
C SER A 39 -1.07 -15.12 -4.05
N LEU A 40 -2.07 -15.06 -3.17
CA LEU A 40 -1.86 -15.18 -1.72
C LEU A 40 -1.90 -16.65 -1.33
N VAL A 41 -0.93 -17.08 -0.53
CA VAL A 41 -0.92 -18.40 0.10
C VAL A 41 -1.18 -18.26 1.61
N SER A 42 -1.85 -19.25 2.20
CA SER A 42 -2.05 -19.30 3.64
C SER A 42 -0.84 -19.93 4.32
N VAL A 43 -0.33 -19.28 5.37
CA VAL A 43 0.76 -19.78 6.21
C VAL A 43 0.28 -19.79 7.66
N THR A 44 0.34 -20.95 8.30
CA THR A 44 -0.06 -21.12 9.71
C THR A 44 1.18 -21.25 10.58
N VAL A 45 1.32 -20.38 11.57
CA VAL A 45 2.40 -20.40 12.56
C VAL A 45 1.79 -20.50 13.96
N ARG A 46 2.34 -21.38 14.80
CA ARG A 46 1.95 -21.49 16.20
C ARG A 46 2.84 -20.55 17.03
N LEU A 47 2.21 -19.66 17.77
CA LEU A 47 2.88 -18.70 18.66
C LEU A 47 2.29 -18.82 20.07
N PRO A 48 3.06 -18.51 21.12
CA PRO A 48 2.53 -18.32 22.45
C PRO A 48 1.38 -17.31 22.46
N LYS A 49 0.37 -17.55 23.31
CA LYS A 49 -0.81 -16.67 23.42
C LYS A 49 -0.41 -15.23 23.75
N GLU A 50 0.57 -15.07 24.64
CA GLU A 50 1.06 -13.77 25.10
C GLU A 50 1.65 -12.93 23.97
N ASP A 51 2.41 -13.58 23.08
CA ASP A 51 3.02 -12.93 21.92
C ASP A 51 1.95 -12.45 20.93
N VAL A 52 0.92 -13.27 20.69
CA VAL A 52 -0.21 -12.91 19.81
C VAL A 52 -0.95 -11.69 20.36
N GLU A 53 -1.19 -11.63 21.66
CA GLU A 53 -1.85 -10.49 22.29
C GLU A 53 -0.98 -9.23 22.25
N GLU A 54 0.33 -9.33 22.43
CA GLU A 54 1.23 -8.18 22.26
C GLU A 54 1.24 -7.69 20.81
N LEU A 55 1.21 -8.60 19.84
CA LEU A 55 1.16 -8.26 18.42
C LEU A 55 -0.12 -7.48 18.06
N LYS A 56 -1.26 -7.90 18.61
CA LYS A 56 -2.54 -7.17 18.47
C LYS A 56 -2.46 -5.78 19.12
N ARG A 57 -1.92 -5.66 20.33
CA ARG A 57 -1.78 -4.37 21.03
C ARG A 57 -0.89 -3.39 20.26
N ARG A 58 0.23 -3.87 19.70
CA ARG A 58 1.13 -3.05 18.89
C ARG A 58 0.47 -2.61 17.59
N ALA A 59 -0.23 -3.53 16.92
CA ALA A 59 -0.95 -3.20 15.70
C ALA A 59 -2.02 -2.13 15.95
N ALA A 60 -2.79 -2.25 17.04
CA ALA A 60 -3.79 -1.26 17.43
C ALA A 60 -3.18 0.13 17.70
N ARG A 61 -2.05 0.19 18.41
CA ARG A 61 -1.30 1.45 18.64
C ARG A 61 -0.84 2.13 17.34
N LEU A 62 -0.61 1.34 16.29
CA LEU A 62 -0.22 1.83 14.97
C LEU A 62 -1.43 2.08 14.04
N GLY A 63 -2.67 1.84 14.48
CA GLY A 63 -3.86 1.94 13.64
C GLY A 63 -3.96 0.86 12.56
N LEU A 64 -3.26 -0.28 12.74
CA LEU A 64 -3.18 -1.37 11.77
C LEU A 64 -3.90 -2.62 12.28
N GLY A 65 -4.42 -3.42 11.35
CA GLY A 65 -4.78 -4.82 11.65
C GLY A 65 -3.54 -5.66 11.95
N TYR A 66 -3.61 -6.57 12.93
CA TYR A 66 -2.46 -7.39 13.34
C TYR A 66 -1.88 -8.22 12.19
N SER A 67 -2.71 -8.72 11.25
CA SER A 67 -2.24 -9.43 10.06
C SER A 67 -1.46 -8.55 9.09
N THR A 68 -1.78 -7.25 9.03
CA THR A 68 -1.01 -6.26 8.26
C THR A 68 0.34 -6.00 8.90
N LEU A 69 0.39 -5.90 10.23
CA LEU A 69 1.66 -5.80 10.96
C LEU A 69 2.54 -7.04 10.74
N VAL A 70 1.97 -8.25 10.78
CA VAL A 70 2.69 -9.49 10.45
C VAL A 70 3.24 -9.45 9.02
N ARG A 71 2.43 -9.09 8.02
CA ARG A 71 2.91 -8.96 6.63
C ARG A 71 4.04 -7.95 6.49
N ALA A 72 3.94 -6.81 7.15
CA ALA A 72 4.99 -5.78 7.12
C ALA A 72 6.29 -6.29 7.75
N ALA A 73 6.20 -6.98 8.89
CA ALA A 73 7.36 -7.59 9.54
C ALA A 73 8.01 -8.65 8.63
N VAL A 74 7.24 -9.58 8.07
CA VAL A 74 7.76 -10.59 7.12
C VAL A 74 8.45 -9.92 5.94
N ARG A 75 7.83 -8.90 5.34
CA ARG A 75 8.44 -8.16 4.22
C ARG A 75 9.74 -7.45 4.62
N ARG A 76 9.84 -6.92 5.84
CA ARG A 76 11.05 -6.29 6.36
C ARG A 76 12.20 -7.29 6.56
N PHE A 77 11.91 -8.52 6.97
CA PHE A 77 12.93 -9.54 7.22
C PHE A 77 13.33 -10.33 5.97
N VAL A 78 12.39 -10.55 5.05
CA VAL A 78 12.59 -11.37 3.84
C VAL A 78 12.88 -10.50 2.60
N GLY A 79 12.43 -9.25 2.60
CA GLY A 79 12.68 -8.32 1.49
C GLY A 79 14.15 -7.92 1.43
N LYS A 80 14.74 -8.03 0.22
CA LYS A 80 15.89 -7.21 -0.16
C LYS A 80 15.48 -5.74 -0.21
#